data_AF-A0A6S7DJ36-F1
#
_entry.id   AF-A0A6S7DJ36-F1
#
_cell.length_a   1.000
_cell.length_b   1.000
_cell.length_c   1.000
_cell.angle_alpha   90.00
_cell.angle_beta   90.00
_cell.angle_gamma   90.00
#
_symmetry.space_group_name_H-M   'P 1'
#
loop_
_entity.id
_entity.type
_entity.pdbx_description
1 polymer ?
#
loop_
_entity_poly.entity_id
_entity_poly.type
_entity_poly.pdbx_seq_one_letter_code
_entity_poly.pdbx_strand_id
1 'polypeptide(L)'
;MKVSRRNALLLWCACGVGIIGTQIPGVIALAQAQPRQRGWRWCRKCQGMFFSGNPSQGVCPADSRAHDASQSGRYAAVLGDDAPGRQGGWRWCGKCQGMFFSGNPSQGVCPSDNGTHDASQSGHYAAVLGDDAPGRQGGWRWCGKCQGMFFSGNPSQGVCPSDHGAHDGSQSGRYAMPLTLG
;
A
#
# COMPACT_ATOMS: atom_id res chain seq x y z
N MET A 1 55.96 -35.22 -46.02
CA MET A 1 55.77 -34.25 -44.94
C MET A 1 56.37 -34.86 -43.67
N LYS A 2 57.30 -34.16 -43.00
CA LYS A 2 58.22 -34.70 -41.99
C LYS A 2 57.53 -35.00 -40.63
N VAL A 3 57.96 -36.13 -40.06
CA VAL A 3 57.97 -36.62 -38.66
C VAL A 3 57.78 -35.57 -37.55
N SER A 4 57.03 -35.90 -36.48
CA SER A 4 57.57 -35.93 -35.10
C SER A 4 56.55 -36.38 -34.04
N ARG A 5 56.98 -37.32 -33.20
CA ARG A 5 56.34 -37.73 -31.93
C ARG A 5 56.82 -36.81 -30.81
N ARG A 6 55.93 -36.37 -29.92
CA ARG A 6 56.29 -35.90 -28.57
C ARG A 6 55.26 -36.34 -27.53
N ASN A 7 55.77 -37.13 -26.58
CA ASN A 7 55.19 -37.37 -25.26
C ASN A 7 54.91 -36.04 -24.53
N ALA A 8 53.78 -35.96 -23.84
CA ALA A 8 53.61 -35.06 -22.70
C ALA A 8 52.54 -35.60 -21.73
N LEU A 9 53.04 -36.19 -20.65
CA LEU A 9 52.59 -36.10 -19.26
C LEU A 9 51.08 -36.15 -18.95
N LEU A 10 50.69 -37.29 -18.36
CA LEU A 10 49.55 -37.44 -17.45
C LEU A 10 49.67 -36.44 -16.29
N LEU A 11 48.72 -35.52 -16.20
CA LEU A 11 48.54 -34.60 -15.07
C LEU A 11 47.12 -34.75 -14.52
N TRP A 12 47.08 -35.46 -13.39
CA TRP A 12 46.36 -35.16 -12.16
C TRP A 12 44.83 -35.13 -12.13
N CYS A 13 44.34 -36.09 -11.36
CA CYS A 13 43.10 -36.15 -10.60
C CYS A 13 42.76 -34.81 -9.90
N ALA A 14 41.51 -34.37 -10.03
CA ALA A 14 40.83 -33.60 -9.00
C ALA A 14 39.32 -33.86 -9.10
N CYS A 15 38.79 -34.58 -8.12
CA CYS A 15 37.36 -34.72 -7.88
C CYS A 15 36.72 -33.34 -7.79
N GLY A 16 35.70 -33.07 -8.60
CA GLY A 16 34.83 -31.93 -8.37
C GLY A 16 34.13 -32.09 -7.03
N VAL A 17 34.63 -31.41 -6.00
CA VAL A 17 33.94 -31.29 -4.72
C VAL A 17 32.74 -30.39 -4.97
N GLY A 18 31.54 -30.99 -4.94
CA GLY A 18 30.30 -30.24 -4.91
C GLY A 18 30.33 -29.28 -3.73
N ILE A 19 30.14 -27.99 -4.01
CA ILE A 19 29.88 -27.00 -2.97
C ILE A 19 28.47 -27.31 -2.47
N ILE A 20 28.39 -28.17 -1.46
CA ILE A 20 27.19 -28.30 -0.63
C ILE A 20 27.12 -26.98 0.11
N GLY A 21 26.28 -26.06 -0.38
CA GLY A 21 25.98 -24.81 0.32
C GLY A 21 25.42 -25.17 1.69
N THR A 22 26.24 -25.03 2.73
CA THR A 22 25.84 -25.18 4.11
C THR A 22 24.87 -24.06 4.44
N GLN A 23 23.57 -24.37 4.43
CA GLN A 23 22.56 -23.50 5.02
C GLN A 23 22.89 -23.37 6.50
N ILE A 24 23.26 -22.17 6.95
CA ILE A 24 23.47 -21.87 8.35
C ILE A 24 22.09 -21.91 9.02
N PRO A 25 21.77 -22.89 9.88
CA PRO A 25 20.56 -22.84 10.67
C PRO A 25 20.79 -21.81 11.77
N GLY A 26 20.10 -20.67 11.74
CA GLY A 26 20.14 -19.74 12.89
C GLY A 26 20.17 -18.24 12.60
N VAL A 27 19.99 -17.79 11.35
CA VAL A 27 19.60 -16.38 11.16
C VAL A 27 18.14 -16.24 11.61
N ILE A 28 17.95 -15.89 12.89
CA ILE A 28 16.68 -15.33 13.34
C ILE A 28 16.56 -14.02 12.57
N ALA A 29 15.77 -14.03 11.50
CA ALA A 29 15.37 -12.81 10.82
C ALA A 29 14.59 -11.98 11.84
N LEU A 30 15.28 -11.04 12.50
CA LEU A 30 14.62 -10.02 13.29
C LEU A 30 13.69 -9.29 12.33
N ALA A 31 12.38 -9.53 12.46
CA ALA A 31 11.38 -8.84 11.68
C ALA A 31 11.50 -7.35 12.01
N GLN A 32 12.19 -6.60 11.17
CA GLN A 32 12.31 -5.16 11.32
C GLN A 32 10.90 -4.57 11.31
N ALA A 33 10.56 -3.83 12.35
CA ALA A 33 9.28 -3.15 12.46
C ALA A 33 9.11 -2.27 11.21
N GLN A 34 8.09 -2.58 10.40
CA GLN A 34 7.87 -1.86 9.16
C GLN A 34 7.56 -0.39 9.47
N PRO A 35 8.22 0.57 8.80
CA PRO A 35 7.96 1.99 9.04
C PRO A 35 6.52 2.32 8.68
N ARG A 36 5.85 3.03 9.60
CA ARG A 36 4.43 3.37 9.50
C ARG A 36 4.23 4.83 9.83
N GLN A 37 3.48 5.54 9.00
CA GLN A 37 3.01 6.88 9.30
C GLN A 37 1.71 6.80 10.08
N ARG A 38 1.69 7.31 11.31
CA ARG A 38 0.47 7.42 12.14
C ARG A 38 -0.37 8.63 11.72
N GLY A 39 -1.59 8.74 12.23
CA GLY A 39 -2.45 9.90 11.99
C GLY A 39 -3.44 9.71 10.83
N TRP A 40 -3.60 8.48 10.35
CA TRP A 40 -4.63 8.15 9.37
C TRP A 40 -5.96 7.86 10.06
N ARG A 41 -7.05 8.32 9.45
CA ARG A 41 -8.41 8.27 9.98
C ARG A 41 -9.39 7.90 8.88
N TRP A 42 -10.50 7.31 9.30
CA TRP A 42 -11.67 7.04 8.49
C TRP A 42 -12.65 8.22 8.61
N CYS A 43 -13.28 8.60 7.51
CA CYS A 43 -14.34 9.60 7.51
C CYS A 43 -15.71 8.92 7.50
N ARG A 44 -16.57 9.19 8.50
CA ARG A 44 -17.90 8.57 8.57
C ARG A 44 -18.86 8.96 7.45
N LYS A 45 -18.64 10.13 6.83
CA LYS A 45 -19.53 10.68 5.78
C LYS A 45 -19.28 10.03 4.42
N CYS A 46 -18.02 9.93 4.03
CA CYS A 46 -17.63 9.40 2.71
C CYS A 46 -17.00 8.01 2.76
N GLN A 47 -16.83 7.42 3.94
CA GLN A 47 -16.14 6.14 4.16
C GLN A 47 -14.65 6.12 3.75
N GLY A 48 -14.10 7.24 3.27
CA GLY A 48 -12.73 7.35 2.79
C GLY A 48 -11.68 7.38 3.91
N MET A 49 -10.50 6.83 3.61
CA MET A 49 -9.29 7.00 4.43
C MET A 49 -8.65 8.36 4.12
N PHE A 50 -8.36 9.14 5.17
CA PHE A 50 -7.72 10.44 5.05
C PHE A 50 -6.68 10.66 6.14
N PHE A 51 -5.72 11.52 5.87
CA PHE A 51 -4.68 11.89 6.82
C PHE A 51 -5.15 13.06 7.69
N SER A 52 -5.20 12.85 9.01
CA SER A 52 -5.64 13.86 9.98
C SER A 52 -4.48 14.49 10.75
N GLY A 53 -3.24 14.26 10.33
CA GLY A 53 -2.05 14.80 10.99
C GLY A 53 -1.73 16.25 10.63
N ASN A 54 -2.40 16.80 9.61
CA ASN A 54 -2.25 18.20 9.19
C ASN A 54 -3.31 19.10 9.85
N PRO A 55 -3.08 20.43 9.94
CA PRO A 55 -4.07 21.37 10.48
C PRO A 55 -5.41 21.32 9.74
N SER A 56 -5.36 21.20 8.40
CA SER A 56 -6.55 20.96 7.57
C SER A 56 -6.85 19.47 7.50
N GLN A 57 -8.14 19.13 7.62
CA GLN A 57 -8.64 17.77 7.42
C GLN A 57 -8.99 17.47 5.97
N GLY A 58 -8.75 18.40 5.03
CA GLY A 58 -9.07 18.22 3.61
C GLY A 58 -10.55 18.39 3.28
N VAL A 59 -10.94 18.06 2.04
CA VAL A 59 -12.29 18.22 1.51
C VAL A 59 -12.97 16.86 1.36
N CYS A 60 -14.11 16.70 2.04
CA CYS A 60 -14.95 15.52 1.99
C CYS A 60 -15.95 15.62 0.82
N PRO A 61 -16.08 14.58 -0.02
CA PRO A 61 -17.02 14.58 -1.16
C PRO A 61 -18.50 14.60 -0.76
N ALA A 62 -18.82 14.30 0.50
CA ALA A 62 -20.21 14.21 0.94
C ALA A 62 -20.90 15.58 1.06
N ASP A 63 -20.13 16.62 1.40
CA ASP A 63 -20.66 17.95 1.73
C ASP A 63 -19.68 19.10 1.42
N SER A 64 -18.56 18.81 0.76
CA SER A 64 -17.48 19.75 0.48
C SER A 64 -16.90 20.45 1.72
N ARG A 65 -17.05 19.84 2.91
CA ARG A 65 -16.49 20.29 4.19
C ARG A 65 -15.32 19.40 4.62
N ALA A 66 -14.73 19.71 5.77
CA ALA A 66 -13.73 18.87 6.42
C ALA A 66 -14.18 17.41 6.56
N HIS A 67 -13.25 16.46 6.42
CA HIS A 67 -13.49 15.06 6.78
C HIS A 67 -13.87 14.93 8.27
N ASP A 68 -14.79 14.01 8.58
CA ASP A 68 -15.31 13.78 9.93
C ASP A 68 -14.77 12.45 10.50
N ALA A 69 -13.80 12.56 11.41
CA ALA A 69 -13.19 11.43 12.11
C ALA A 69 -13.75 11.19 13.52
N SER A 70 -14.89 11.77 13.89
CA SER A 70 -15.49 11.65 15.23
C SER A 70 -15.74 10.21 15.67
N GLN A 71 -16.02 9.32 14.71
CA GLN A 71 -16.30 7.89 14.94
C GLN A 71 -15.17 6.97 14.45
N SER A 72 -13.99 7.52 14.18
CA SER A 72 -12.89 6.76 13.59
C SER A 72 -12.00 6.09 14.63
N GLY A 73 -11.57 4.87 14.33
CA GLY A 73 -10.34 4.28 14.89
C GLY A 73 -9.09 5.06 14.45
N ARG A 74 -7.94 4.86 15.11
CA ARG A 74 -6.66 5.45 14.69
C ARG A 74 -5.89 4.43 13.86
N TYR A 75 -5.47 4.84 12.67
CA TYR A 75 -4.76 3.97 11.74
C TYR A 75 -3.36 4.51 11.44
N ALA A 76 -2.55 3.65 10.86
CA ALA A 76 -1.31 4.02 10.22
C ALA A 76 -1.21 3.45 8.80
N ALA A 77 -0.58 4.20 7.90
CA ALA A 77 -0.21 3.71 6.58
C ALA A 77 1.21 3.14 6.62
N VAL A 78 1.43 2.01 5.94
CA VAL A 78 2.77 1.45 5.79
C VAL A 78 3.52 2.27 4.75
N LEU A 79 4.73 2.70 5.07
CA LEU A 79 5.59 3.43 4.15
C LEU A 79 6.33 2.46 3.21
N GLY A 80 6.49 2.86 1.95
CA GLY A 80 7.24 2.13 0.93
C GLY A 80 6.38 1.64 -0.25
N ASP A 81 6.98 0.79 -1.06
CA ASP A 81 6.41 0.26 -2.30
C ASP A 81 5.95 -1.21 -2.15
N ASP A 82 5.80 -1.92 -3.27
CA ASP A 82 5.40 -3.32 -3.32
C ASP A 82 6.32 -4.24 -2.50
N ALA A 83 5.71 -5.19 -1.81
CA ALA A 83 6.41 -6.22 -1.05
C ALA A 83 5.47 -7.41 -0.80
N PRO A 84 5.96 -8.59 -0.40
CA PRO A 84 5.09 -9.73 -0.06
C PRO A 84 3.99 -9.35 0.94
N GLY A 85 2.74 -9.62 0.57
CA GLY A 85 1.55 -9.28 1.36
C GLY A 85 1.16 -7.79 1.37
N ARG A 86 1.76 -6.97 0.50
CA ARG A 86 1.50 -5.53 0.39
C ARG A 86 1.43 -5.10 -1.07
N GLN A 87 0.52 -4.18 -1.36
CA GLN A 87 0.44 -3.50 -2.63
C GLN A 87 0.95 -2.08 -2.47
N GLY A 88 2.00 -1.71 -3.20
CA GLY A 88 2.54 -0.36 -3.29
C GLY A 88 1.66 0.57 -4.14
N GLY A 89 2.22 1.70 -4.57
CA GLY A 89 1.52 2.63 -5.45
C GLY A 89 0.40 3.44 -4.78
N TRP A 90 0.34 3.44 -3.44
CA TRP A 90 -0.58 4.31 -2.69
C TRP A 90 0.09 5.63 -2.34
N ARG A 91 -0.70 6.70 -2.42
CA ARG A 91 -0.27 8.09 -2.24
C ARG A 91 -1.28 8.85 -1.41
N TRP A 92 -0.79 9.88 -0.74
CA TRP A 92 -1.59 10.91 -0.10
C TRP A 92 -1.84 12.05 -1.08
N CYS A 93 -3.05 12.59 -1.09
CA CYS A 93 -3.39 13.77 -1.88
C CYS A 93 -3.31 15.04 -1.02
N GLY A 94 -2.49 16.01 -1.43
CA GLY A 94 -2.30 17.28 -0.69
C GLY A 94 -3.56 18.15 -0.60
N LYS A 95 -4.45 18.04 -1.59
CA LYS A 95 -5.68 18.84 -1.67
C LYS A 95 -6.78 18.30 -0.76
N CYS A 96 -7.13 17.03 -0.92
CA CYS A 96 -8.23 16.43 -0.18
C CYS A 96 -7.81 15.68 1.09
N GLN A 97 -6.51 15.50 1.34
CA GLN A 97 -5.94 14.68 2.41
C GLN A 97 -6.23 13.16 2.30
N GLY A 98 -6.88 12.71 1.23
CA GLY A 98 -7.25 11.31 1.02
C GLY A 98 -6.08 10.41 0.62
N MET A 99 -6.17 9.14 0.99
CA MET A 99 -5.31 8.08 0.44
C MET A 99 -5.90 7.62 -0.90
N PHE A 100 -5.09 7.60 -1.95
CA PHE A 100 -5.50 7.17 -3.29
C PHE A 100 -4.42 6.32 -3.95
N PHE A 101 -4.83 5.46 -4.88
CA PHE A 101 -3.93 4.62 -5.65
C PHE A 101 -3.46 5.38 -6.89
N SER A 102 -2.15 5.59 -7.02
CA SER A 102 -1.51 6.30 -8.13
C SER A 102 -0.90 5.36 -9.18
N GLY A 103 -1.06 4.04 -9.02
CA GLY A 103 -0.48 3.04 -9.93
C GLY A 103 -1.21 2.93 -11.28
N ASN A 104 -2.37 3.57 -11.42
CA ASN A 104 -3.12 3.62 -12.68
C ASN A 104 -2.80 4.87 -13.51
N PRO A 105 -2.96 4.85 -14.85
CA PRO A 105 -2.75 6.03 -15.69
C PRO A 105 -3.63 7.22 -15.27
N SER A 106 -4.88 6.96 -14.91
CA SER A 106 -5.76 7.95 -14.28
C SER A 106 -5.52 7.99 -12.77
N GLN A 107 -5.30 9.19 -12.25
CA GLN A 107 -5.19 9.42 -10.81
C GLN A 107 -6.56 9.49 -10.12
N GLY A 108 -7.69 9.44 -10.85
CA GLY A 108 -9.03 9.55 -10.28
C GLY A 108 -9.43 10.98 -9.91
N VAL A 109 -10.70 11.14 -9.50
CA VAL A 109 -11.30 12.45 -9.18
C VAL A 109 -11.02 12.88 -7.74
N CYS A 110 -10.48 14.09 -7.59
CA CYS A 110 -10.24 14.74 -6.32
C CYS A 110 -11.48 15.56 -5.88
N PRO A 111 -12.02 15.36 -4.68
CA PRO A 111 -13.18 16.11 -4.18
C PRO A 111 -12.92 17.61 -3.96
N SER A 112 -11.66 18.05 -3.96
CA SER A 112 -11.33 19.45 -3.68
C SER A 112 -11.68 20.39 -4.84
N ASP A 113 -11.54 19.90 -6.08
CA ASP A 113 -11.66 20.72 -7.30
C ASP A 113 -12.24 19.94 -8.49
N ASN A 114 -12.68 18.69 -8.28
CA ASN A 114 -13.09 17.74 -9.31
C ASN A 114 -12.00 17.44 -10.36
N GLY A 115 -10.75 17.82 -10.10
CA GLY A 115 -9.59 17.50 -10.93
C GLY A 115 -8.95 16.17 -10.53
N THR A 116 -7.68 15.97 -10.88
CA THR A 116 -6.91 14.78 -10.46
C THR A 116 -6.38 14.91 -9.03
N HIS A 117 -6.14 13.80 -8.34
CA HIS A 117 -5.42 13.83 -7.06
C HIS A 117 -3.98 14.36 -7.23
N ASP A 118 -3.49 15.10 -6.22
CA ASP A 118 -2.15 15.71 -6.22
C ASP A 118 -1.24 15.03 -5.20
N ALA A 119 -0.28 14.24 -5.71
CA ALA A 119 0.71 13.52 -4.91
C ALA A 119 2.10 14.19 -4.87
N SER A 120 2.23 15.45 -5.30
CA SER A 120 3.51 16.17 -5.40
C SER A 120 4.30 16.22 -4.09
N GLN A 121 3.60 16.26 -2.95
CA GLN A 121 4.18 16.29 -1.61
C GLN A 121 4.01 14.96 -0.85
N SER A 122 3.63 13.88 -1.53
CA SER A 122 3.39 12.59 -0.90
C SER A 122 4.65 11.74 -0.79
N GLY A 123 4.75 10.95 0.29
CA GLY A 123 5.58 9.75 0.31
C GLY A 123 4.94 8.58 -0.44
N HIS A 124 5.65 7.46 -0.51
CA HIS A 124 5.12 6.19 -1.01
C HIS A 124 4.50 5.39 0.13
N TYR A 125 3.33 4.82 -0.12
CA TYR A 125 2.65 3.94 0.82
C TYR A 125 2.32 2.61 0.17
N ALA A 126 2.19 1.60 1.03
CA ALA A 126 1.71 0.29 0.64
C ALA A 126 0.51 -0.13 1.50
N ALA A 127 -0.57 -0.57 0.86
CA ALA A 127 -1.71 -1.17 1.55
C ALA A 127 -1.40 -2.64 1.85
N VAL A 128 -1.70 -3.08 3.08
CA VAL A 128 -1.55 -4.49 3.45
C VAL A 128 -2.71 -5.27 2.84
N LEU A 129 -2.41 -6.37 2.16
CA LEU A 129 -3.40 -7.26 1.57
C LEU A 129 -4.04 -8.15 2.64
N GLY A 130 -5.35 -8.37 2.55
CA GLY A 130 -6.10 -9.32 3.38
C GLY A 130 -7.25 -8.70 4.17
N ASP A 131 -7.73 -9.50 5.13
CA ASP A 131 -8.86 -9.20 6.03
C ASP A 131 -8.36 -8.81 7.44
N ASP A 132 -9.27 -8.82 8.41
CA ASP A 132 -8.96 -8.56 9.82
C ASP A 132 -7.85 -9.49 10.37
N ALA A 133 -6.95 -8.91 11.16
CA ALA A 133 -5.88 -9.63 11.84
C ALA A 133 -5.47 -8.87 13.11
N PRO A 134 -4.79 -9.49 14.08
CA PRO A 134 -4.31 -8.78 15.26
C PRO A 134 -3.55 -7.49 14.91
N GLY A 135 -4.05 -6.36 15.41
CA GLY A 135 -3.48 -5.03 15.16
C GLY A 135 -3.75 -4.44 13.77
N ARG A 136 -4.69 -5.00 12.99
CA ARG A 136 -5.11 -4.49 11.68
C ARG A 136 -6.62 -4.66 11.49
N GLN A 137 -7.25 -3.66 10.90
CA GLN A 137 -8.67 -3.73 10.53
C GLN A 137 -8.80 -4.02 9.03
N GLY A 138 -9.50 -5.08 8.67
CA GLY A 138 -9.87 -5.43 7.29
C GLY A 138 -10.98 -4.54 6.73
N GLY A 139 -11.62 -4.99 5.65
CA GLY A 139 -12.78 -4.29 5.06
C GLY A 139 -12.42 -3.02 4.29
N TRP A 140 -11.14 -2.79 3.98
CA TRP A 140 -10.72 -1.67 3.14
C TRP A 140 -10.63 -2.09 1.67
N ARG A 141 -11.04 -1.18 0.79
CA ARG A 141 -11.15 -1.40 -0.66
C ARG A 141 -10.65 -0.16 -1.40
N TRP A 142 -10.14 -0.40 -2.60
CA TRP A 142 -9.89 0.61 -3.61
C TRP A 142 -11.19 0.88 -4.38
N CYS A 143 -11.47 2.14 -4.67
CA CYS A 143 -12.59 2.53 -5.53
C CYS A 143 -12.12 2.75 -6.97
N GLY A 144 -12.68 2.00 -7.93
CA GLY A 144 -12.29 2.08 -9.34
C GLY A 144 -12.59 3.44 -9.99
N LYS A 145 -13.61 4.15 -9.49
CA LYS A 145 -14.05 5.44 -10.03
C LYS A 145 -13.14 6.60 -9.62
N CYS A 146 -12.82 6.70 -8.32
CA CYS A 146 -12.10 7.83 -7.76
C CYS A 146 -10.66 7.53 -7.33
N GLN A 147 -10.22 6.28 -7.48
CA GLN A 147 -8.93 5.76 -7.01
C GLN A 147 -8.71 5.79 -5.49
N GLY A 148 -9.68 6.26 -4.71
CA GLY A 148 -9.55 6.40 -3.25
C GLY A 148 -9.65 5.07 -2.50
N MET A 149 -8.94 4.98 -1.37
CA MET A 149 -9.13 3.93 -0.36
C MET A 149 -10.38 4.26 0.47
N PHE A 150 -11.33 3.33 0.53
CA PHE A 150 -12.56 3.46 1.30
C PHE A 150 -12.84 2.20 2.12
N PHE A 151 -13.57 2.37 3.22
CA PHE A 151 -14.01 1.27 4.06
C PHE A 151 -15.35 0.73 3.56
N SER A 152 -15.39 -0.54 3.19
CA SER A 152 -16.58 -1.23 2.67
C SER A 152 -17.28 -2.11 3.71
N GLY A 153 -16.85 -2.07 4.98
CA GLY A 153 -17.42 -2.89 6.06
C GLY A 153 -18.77 -2.38 6.59
N ASN A 154 -19.22 -1.20 6.16
CA ASN A 154 -20.53 -0.64 6.53
C ASN A 154 -21.58 -0.89 5.44
N PRO A 155 -22.89 -0.89 5.77
CA PRO A 155 -23.95 -1.03 4.77
C PRO A 155 -23.89 0.04 3.68
N SER A 156 -23.63 1.30 4.06
CA SER A 156 -23.35 2.38 3.11
C SER A 156 -21.87 2.39 2.74
N GLN A 157 -21.59 2.45 1.44
CA GLN A 157 -20.24 2.57 0.91
C GLN A 157 -19.72 4.02 0.92
N GLY A 158 -20.53 4.99 1.35
CA GLY A 158 -20.17 6.41 1.38
C GLY A 158 -20.18 7.10 0.02
N VAL A 159 -20.10 8.42 0.05
CA VAL A 159 -20.16 9.28 -1.16
C VAL A 159 -18.82 9.28 -1.90
N CYS A 160 -18.85 8.85 -3.16
CA CYS A 160 -17.75 8.87 -4.11
C CYS A 160 -17.66 10.25 -4.80
N PRO A 161 -16.47 10.88 -4.90
CA PRO A 161 -16.32 12.17 -5.59
C PRO A 161 -16.56 12.10 -7.12
N SER A 162 -16.54 10.91 -7.72
CA SER A 162 -16.63 10.79 -9.18
C SER A 162 -18.03 11.07 -9.72
N ASP A 163 -19.06 10.72 -8.95
CA ASP A 163 -20.46 10.75 -9.38
C ASP A 163 -21.42 11.11 -8.22
N HIS A 164 -20.87 11.44 -7.04
CA HIS A 164 -21.62 11.64 -5.79
C HIS A 164 -22.49 10.43 -5.37
N GLY A 165 -22.26 9.26 -5.97
CA GLY A 165 -22.91 7.99 -5.63
C GLY A 165 -22.10 7.16 -4.62
N ALA A 166 -22.37 5.87 -4.55
CA ALA A 166 -21.62 4.94 -3.70
C ALA A 166 -20.21 4.66 -4.24
N HIS A 167 -19.20 4.45 -3.39
CA HIS A 167 -17.92 3.91 -3.84
C HIS A 167 -18.08 2.53 -4.52
N ASP A 168 -17.29 2.27 -5.57
CA ASP A 168 -17.29 1.00 -6.31
C ASP A 168 -15.97 0.26 -6.10
N GLY A 169 -16.00 -0.75 -5.24
CA GLY A 169 -14.88 -1.65 -4.97
C GLY A 169 -14.98 -3.00 -5.67
N SER A 170 -15.81 -3.17 -6.69
CA SER A 170 -16.04 -4.46 -7.38
C SER A 170 -14.75 -5.08 -7.93
N GLN A 171 -13.84 -4.25 -8.42
CA GLN A 171 -12.55 -4.66 -8.99
C GLN A 171 -11.38 -4.60 -7.98
N SER A 172 -11.67 -4.39 -6.69
CA SER A 172 -10.64 -4.23 -5.67
C SER A 172 -10.19 -5.57 -5.06
N GLY A 173 -8.91 -5.63 -4.68
CA GLY A 173 -8.45 -6.55 -3.63
C GLY A 173 -9.02 -6.19 -2.25
N ARG A 174 -8.78 -7.03 -1.24
CA ARG A 174 -9.09 -6.70 0.17
C ARG A 174 -7.84 -6.15 0.84
N TYR A 175 -8.00 -5.07 1.59
CA TYR A 175 -6.91 -4.47 2.35
C TYR A 175 -7.24 -4.42 3.83
N ALA A 176 -6.19 -4.42 4.63
CA ALA A 176 -6.25 -4.27 6.08
C ALA A 176 -5.38 -3.11 6.55
N MET A 177 -5.95 -2.14 7.26
CA MET A 177 -5.21 -0.97 7.73
C MET A 177 -4.65 -1.21 9.13
N PRO A 178 -3.34 -1.02 9.35
CA PRO A 178 -2.76 -1.08 10.68
C PRO A 178 -3.46 -0.16 11.67
N LEU A 179 -3.85 -0.72 12.82
CA LEU A 179 -4.37 0.04 13.95
C LEU A 179 -3.20 0.65 14.75
N THR A 180 -3.43 1.81 15.34
CA THR A 180 -2.51 2.42 16.29
C THR A 180 -3.20 2.62 17.63
N LEU A 181 -2.51 2.30 18.71
CA LEU A 181 -2.97 2.61 20.06
C LEU A 181 -3.03 4.13 20.26
N GLY A 182 -4.02 4.55 21.06
CA GLY A 182 -4.26 5.94 21.46
C GLY A 182 -3.33 6.39 22.57
#